data_AF-A0A2V8D4X7-F1
#
_entry.id   AF-A0A2V8D4X7-F1
#
_cell.length_a   1.000
_cell.length_b   1.000
_cell.length_c   1.000
_cell.angle_alpha   90.00
_cell.angle_beta   90.00
_cell.angle_gamma   90.00
#
_symmetry.space_group_name_H-M   'P 1'
#
loop_
_entity.id
_entity.type
_entity.pdbx_description
1 polymer ?
#
loop_
_entity_poly.entity_id
_entity_poly.type
_entity_poly.pdbx_seq_one_letter_code
_entity_poly.pdbx_strand_id
1 'polypeptide(L)'
;MTIFYKLARDATLVLYMTEEEGAVGRFVRLGCIVLAIALAAASAGAQELYGSIVGVVRDGTGAFVPGATVTIVNSETNLTKDTTTGSDGSYRILNIIPGP
;
A
#
# COMPACT_ATOMS: atom_id res chain seq x y z
N MET A 1 -27.84 -5.51 36.51
CA MET A 1 -27.83 -6.09 37.89
C MET A 1 -29.18 -5.78 38.54
N THR A 2 -29.93 -6.76 39.09
CA THR A 2 -31.30 -6.54 39.62
C THR A 2 -31.27 -6.12 41.10
N ILE A 3 -31.93 -5.00 41.46
CA ILE A 3 -32.05 -4.53 42.85
C ILE A 3 -33.53 -4.55 43.28
N PHE A 4 -33.82 -5.09 44.46
CA PHE A 4 -35.17 -5.21 45.02
C PHE A 4 -35.39 -4.23 46.18
N TYR A 5 -36.51 -3.52 46.19
CA TYR A 5 -36.99 -2.74 47.33
C TYR A 5 -38.38 -3.24 47.74
N LYS A 6 -38.60 -3.48 49.05
CA LYS A 6 -39.88 -3.94 49.61
C LYS A 6 -40.57 -2.81 50.36
N LEU A 7 -41.80 -2.47 49.96
CA LEU A 7 -42.67 -1.51 50.67
C LEU A 7 -43.73 -2.25 51.50
N ALA A 8 -44.13 -1.64 52.62
CA ALA A 8 -45.04 -2.22 53.60
C ALA A 8 -46.46 -2.39 53.02
N ARG A 9 -46.96 -3.63 53.04
CA ARG A 9 -48.23 -4.17 52.49
C ARG A 9 -48.12 -4.65 51.03
N ASP A 10 -47.69 -5.91 50.90
CA ASP A 10 -48.05 -6.93 49.90
C ASP A 10 -48.24 -6.52 48.42
N ALA A 11 -47.41 -5.65 47.88
CA ALA A 11 -47.25 -5.47 46.43
C ALA A 11 -45.77 -5.38 46.06
N THR A 12 -45.31 -6.29 45.19
CA THR A 12 -43.93 -6.28 44.64
C THR A 12 -43.97 -5.66 43.24
N LEU A 13 -43.43 -4.46 43.10
CA LEU A 13 -43.24 -3.81 41.80
C LEU A 13 -41.83 -4.16 41.29
N VAL A 14 -41.76 -4.87 40.16
CA VAL A 14 -40.48 -5.18 39.49
C VAL A 14 -40.31 -4.19 38.34
N LEU A 15 -39.52 -3.14 38.56
CA LEU A 15 -39.13 -2.19 37.52
C LEU A 15 -37.84 -2.68 36.87
N TYR A 16 -37.89 -2.96 35.57
CA TYR A 16 -36.70 -3.24 34.78
C TYR A 16 -36.05 -1.92 34.38
N MET A 17 -34.95 -1.56 35.01
CA MET A 17 -34.07 -0.51 34.48
C MET A 17 -33.07 -1.17 33.52
N THR A 18 -33.19 -0.85 32.23
CA THR A 18 -32.17 -1.19 31.23
C THR A 18 -31.05 -0.15 31.32
N GLU A 19 -29.85 -0.58 31.66
CA GLU A 19 -28.66 0.28 31.57
C GLU A 19 -28.32 0.43 30.08
N GLU A 20 -28.50 1.65 29.53
CA GLU A 20 -28.00 2.02 28.22
C GLU A 20 -26.46 2.01 28.31
N GLU A 21 -25.80 0.98 27.77
CA GLU A 21 -24.35 0.90 27.63
C GLU A 21 -23.83 2.23 27.08
N GLY A 22 -23.20 3.02 27.96
CA GLY A 22 -23.06 4.46 27.79
C GLY A 22 -22.44 4.84 26.46
N ALA A 23 -23.10 5.74 25.73
CA ALA A 23 -22.68 6.24 24.43
C ALA A 23 -21.19 6.62 24.35
N VAL A 24 -20.60 7.06 25.47
CA VAL A 24 -19.17 7.35 25.66
C VAL A 24 -18.26 6.17 25.29
N GLY A 25 -18.59 4.95 25.71
CA GLY A 25 -17.81 3.75 25.38
C GLY A 25 -17.83 3.43 23.88
N ARG A 26 -18.92 3.77 23.19
CA ARG A 26 -19.05 3.64 21.73
C ARG A 26 -18.18 4.67 21.00
N PHE A 27 -18.14 5.91 21.49
CA PHE A 27 -17.31 6.97 20.90
C PHE A 27 -15.81 6.72 21.08
N VAL A 28 -15.37 6.23 22.24
CA VAL A 28 -13.96 5.88 22.48
C VAL A 28 -13.50 4.74 21.57
N ARG A 29 -14.32 3.69 21.40
CA ARG A 29 -14.01 2.58 20.48
C ARG A 29 -13.89 3.03 19.03
N LEU A 30 -14.80 3.89 18.57
CA LEU A 30 -14.74 4.46 17.22
C LEU A 30 -13.48 5.31 17.02
N GLY A 31 -13.11 6.13 18.01
CA GLY A 31 -11.87 6.92 17.99
C GLY A 31 -10.62 6.05 17.87
N CYS A 32 -10.54 4.96 18.64
CA CYS A 32 -9.41 4.02 18.59
C CYS A 32 -9.30 3.32 17.22
N ILE A 33 -10.44 2.93 16.61
CA ILE A 33 -10.46 2.31 15.28
C ILE A 33 -9.96 3.28 14.21
N VAL A 34 -10.44 4.54 14.22
CA VAL A 34 -10.02 5.56 13.27
C VAL A 34 -8.52 5.85 13.41
N LEU A 35 -8.02 5.95 14.65
CA LEU A 35 -6.60 6.18 14.91
C LEU A 35 -5.74 5.00 14.43
N ALA A 36 -6.17 3.76 14.65
CA ALA A 36 -5.47 2.56 14.17
C ALA A 36 -5.39 2.52 12.64
N ILE A 37 -6.47 2.90 11.94
CA ILE A 37 -6.49 3.00 10.47
C ILE A 37 -5.55 4.10 9.98
N ALA A 38 -5.53 5.27 10.63
CA ALA A 38 -4.65 6.38 10.26
C ALA A 38 -3.16 6.03 10.43
N LEU A 39 -2.81 5.33 11.51
CA LEU A 39 -1.44 4.86 11.76
C LEU A 39 -1.03 3.76 10.77
N ALA A 40 -1.96 2.89 10.36
CA ALA A 40 -1.70 1.89 9.32
C ALA A 40 -1.55 2.51 7.92
N ALA A 41 -2.25 3.62 7.64
CA ALA A 41 -2.11 4.34 6.37
C ALA A 41 -0.74 5.04 6.24
N ALA A 42 -0.12 5.45 7.35
CA ALA A 42 1.19 6.09 7.35
C ALA A 42 2.34 5.16 6.89
N SER A 43 2.14 3.84 6.89
CA SER A 43 3.15 2.87 6.43
C SER A 43 3.12 2.58 4.92
N ALA A 44 2.36 3.34 4.12
CA ALA A 44 2.20 3.10 2.68
C ALA A 44 3.34 3.66 1.78
N GLY A 45 4.50 3.95 2.34
CA GLY A 45 5.62 4.64 1.66
C GLY A 45 6.61 3.77 0.88
N ALA A 46 6.22 2.62 0.32
CA ALA A 46 7.14 1.70 -0.37
C ALA A 46 6.78 1.44 -1.85
N GLN A 47 6.23 2.44 -2.54
CA GLN A 47 6.11 2.37 -3.99
C GLN A 47 7.48 2.62 -4.65
N GLU A 48 8.32 1.61 -4.61
CA GLU A 48 9.51 1.54 -5.46
C GLU A 48 9.03 1.33 -6.91
N LEU A 49 8.70 2.42 -7.60
CA LEU A 49 8.28 2.34 -8.99
C LEU A 49 9.50 2.08 -9.86
N TYR A 50 9.74 0.83 -10.21
CA TYR A 50 10.78 0.48 -11.18
C TYR A 50 10.21 0.36 -12.59
N GLY A 51 10.94 0.93 -13.55
CA GLY A 51 10.70 0.78 -14.97
C GLY A 51 11.50 -0.36 -15.60
N SER A 52 11.12 -0.71 -16.83
CA SER A 52 11.89 -1.59 -17.71
C SER A 52 11.97 -1.02 -19.11
N ILE A 53 13.11 -1.18 -19.77
CA ILE A 53 13.34 -0.71 -21.13
C ILE A 53 13.60 -1.94 -22.00
N VAL A 54 12.76 -2.09 -23.02
CA VAL A 54 12.86 -3.15 -24.02
C VAL A 54 12.92 -2.52 -25.40
N GLY A 55 13.73 -3.08 -26.28
CA GLY A 55 13.88 -2.55 -27.64
C GLY A 55 14.63 -3.51 -28.54
N VAL A 56 14.83 -3.07 -29.78
CA VAL A 56 15.61 -3.77 -30.79
C VAL A 56 16.60 -2.80 -31.41
N VAL A 57 17.83 -3.26 -31.64
CA VAL A 57 18.85 -2.49 -32.35
C VAL A 57 18.88 -2.92 -33.81
N ARG A 58 18.77 -1.95 -34.71
CA ARG A 58 18.86 -2.12 -36.15
C ARG A 58 19.92 -1.21 -36.74
N ASP A 59 20.56 -1.64 -37.82
CA ASP A 59 21.50 -0.82 -38.58
C ASP A 59 20.80 0.10 -39.60
N GLY A 60 21.58 0.89 -40.35
CA GLY A 60 21.07 1.79 -41.37
C GLY A 60 20.41 1.11 -42.59
N THR A 61 20.57 -0.21 -42.73
CA THR A 61 19.90 -1.03 -43.75
C THR A 61 18.61 -1.68 -43.24
N GLY A 62 18.35 -1.59 -41.93
CA GLY A 62 17.20 -2.19 -41.25
C GLY A 62 17.45 -3.61 -40.73
N ALA A 63 18.68 -4.13 -40.83
CA ALA A 63 19.05 -5.44 -40.30
C ALA A 63 19.23 -5.40 -38.78
N PHE A 64 18.91 -6.50 -38.09
CA PHE A 64 19.11 -6.62 -36.65
C PHE A 64 20.60 -6.71 -36.29
N VAL A 65 20.99 -6.02 -35.22
CA VAL A 65 22.39 -5.97 -34.78
C VAL A 65 22.57 -6.80 -33.51
N PRO A 66 23.10 -8.03 -33.61
CA PRO A 66 23.43 -8.85 -32.45
C PRO A 66 24.76 -8.45 -31.81
N GLY A 67 24.89 -8.65 -30.50
CA GLY A 67 26.14 -8.40 -29.78
C GLY A 67 26.47 -6.92 -29.53
N ALA A 68 25.54 -6.00 -29.81
CA ALA A 68 25.71 -4.58 -29.53
C ALA A 68 25.58 -4.30 -28.03
N THR A 69 26.50 -3.52 -27.46
CA THR A 69 26.40 -3.03 -26.10
C THR A 69 25.45 -1.84 -26.05
N VAL A 70 24.41 -1.96 -25.22
CA VAL A 70 23.42 -0.92 -24.95
C VAL A 70 23.62 -0.43 -23.53
N THR A 71 23.98 0.84 -23.41
CA THR A 71 24.23 1.53 -22.14
C THR A 71 23.12 2.53 -21.86
N ILE A 72 22.51 2.43 -20.69
CA ILE A 72 21.50 3.37 -20.22
C ILE A 72 22.06 4.12 -19.02
N VAL A 73 22.07 5.44 -19.12
CA VAL A 73 22.52 6.35 -18.06
C VAL A 73 21.31 7.12 -17.55
N ASN A 74 21.03 6.99 -16.26
CA ASN A 74 20.11 7.90 -15.58
C ASN A 74 20.87 9.22 -15.33
N SER A 75 20.46 10.30 -16.01
CA SER A 75 21.18 11.59 -15.99
C SER A 75 21.14 12.31 -14.63
N GLU A 76 20.23 11.93 -13.74
CA GLU A 76 20.10 12.56 -12.42
C GLU A 76 20.92 11.82 -11.37
N THR A 77 20.79 10.49 -11.32
CA THR A 77 21.49 9.65 -10.35
C THR A 77 22.88 9.22 -10.82
N ASN A 78 23.21 9.45 -12.10
CA ASN A 78 24.39 8.94 -12.79
C ASN A 78 24.52 7.40 -12.75
N LEU A 79 23.43 6.69 -12.40
CA LEU A 79 23.40 5.23 -12.43
C LEU A 79 23.41 4.75 -13.87
N THR A 80 24.32 3.81 -14.15
CA THR A 80 24.51 3.24 -15.47
C THR A 80 24.16 1.76 -15.45
N LYS A 81 23.44 1.29 -16.48
CA LYS A 81 23.19 -0.13 -16.71
C LYS A 81 23.47 -0.49 -18.16
N ASP A 82 24.18 -1.59 -18.33
CA ASP A 82 24.55 -2.12 -19.63
C ASP A 82 23.88 -3.47 -19.88
N THR A 83 23.55 -3.71 -21.14
CA THR A 83 23.16 -5.04 -21.64
C THR A 83 23.71 -5.24 -23.05
N THR A 84 23.80 -6.49 -23.47
CA THR A 84 24.13 -6.83 -24.86
C THR A 84 22.87 -7.25 -25.61
N THR A 85 22.78 -6.93 -26.90
CA THR A 85 21.66 -7.37 -27.75
C THR A 85 21.74 -8.86 -28.10
N GLY A 86 20.57 -9.50 -28.18
CA GLY A 86 20.40 -10.89 -28.62
C GLY A 86 20.60 -11.08 -30.13
N SER A 87 20.44 -12.31 -30.60
CA SER A 87 20.59 -12.68 -32.03
C SER A 87 19.58 -11.98 -32.95
N ASP A 88 18.43 -11.59 -32.42
CA ASP A 88 17.37 -10.82 -33.06
C ASP A 88 17.52 -9.31 -32.83
N GLY A 89 18.66 -8.86 -32.31
CA GLY A 89 18.92 -7.47 -31.96
C GLY A 89 18.13 -6.96 -30.75
N SER A 90 17.36 -7.82 -30.07
CA SER A 90 16.55 -7.43 -28.91
C SER A 90 17.41 -7.17 -27.68
N TYR A 91 16.99 -6.23 -26.84
CA TYR A 91 17.59 -6.00 -25.53
C TYR A 91 16.51 -5.72 -24.48
N ARG A 92 16.83 -6.04 -23.22
CA ARG A 92 15.94 -5.81 -22.08
C ARG A 92 16.74 -5.39 -20.85
N ILE A 93 16.51 -4.18 -20.38
CA ILE A 93 17.09 -3.67 -19.14
C ILE A 93 15.98 -3.49 -18.11
N LEU A 94 16.19 -4.08 -16.94
CA LEU A 94 15.21 -4.15 -15.86
C LEU A 94 15.59 -3.31 -14.67
N ASN A 95 14.60 -3.06 -13.83
CA ASN A 95 14.77 -2.43 -12.53
C ASN A 95 15.45 -1.05 -12.66
N ILE A 96 14.97 -0.25 -13.62
CA ILE A 96 15.46 1.11 -13.85
C ILE A 96 14.67 2.05 -12.95
N ILE A 97 15.38 2.85 -12.17
CA ILE A 97 14.77 3.92 -11.37
C ILE A 97 14.35 5.02 -12.36
N PRO A 98 13.05 5.38 -12.42
CA PRO A 98 12.56 6.48 -13.24
C PRO A 98 13.20 7.80 -12.79
N GLY A 99 13.34 8.74 -13.73
CA GLY A 99 13.51 10.15 -13.35
C GLY A 99 12.20 10.73 -12.78
N PRO A 100 12.25 11.85 -12.07
CA PRO A 100 11.10 12.58 -11.53
C PRO A 100 10.15 13.09 -12.62
#